data_AF-A0A2N9J050-F1
#
_entry.id   AF-A0A2N9J050-F1
#
_cell.length_a   1.000
_cell.length_b   1.000
_cell.length_c   1.000
_cell.angle_alpha   90.00
_cell.angle_beta   90.00
_cell.angle_gamma   90.00
#
_symmetry.space_group_name_H-M   'P 1'
#
loop_
_entity.id
_entity.type
_entity.pdbx_description
1 polymer ?
#
loop_
_entity_poly.entity_id
_entity_poly.type
_entity_poly.pdbx_seq_one_letter_code
_entity_poly.pdbx_strand_id
1 'polypeptide(L)'
;MGIKGLTKLLADNAPKAMKEQKFETYFGRKIAIDASMSIYQFLIVVGRSGTEMLTNEAGEVTSHLQGMFSRTIRLLEAGIKPLYVFDGKPPDLKKQELAKRYSKRADATEDLEEAKEACAYFFLCSLSAGDKEAIEKYSKRTVKVGSLTYLFLLCCQMWFMIVVECDKAA
;
A
#
# COMPACT_ATOMS: atom_id res chain seq x y z
N MET A 1 6.38 3.25 -5.44
CA MET A 1 7.25 2.90 -6.59
C MET A 1 6.39 2.77 -7.82
N GLY A 2 6.94 3.00 -9.01
CA GLY A 2 6.22 2.85 -10.27
C GLY A 2 6.46 4.00 -11.24
N ILE A 3 5.93 3.85 -12.44
CA ILE A 3 6.01 4.87 -13.51
C ILE A 3 4.82 5.82 -13.34
N LYS A 4 5.10 7.11 -13.15
CA LYS A 4 4.06 8.13 -12.94
C LYS A 4 3.23 8.29 -14.22
N GLY A 5 1.92 8.12 -14.12
CA GLY A 5 0.98 8.37 -15.22
C GLY A 5 0.87 7.27 -16.27
N LEU A 6 1.54 6.12 -16.09
CA LEU A 6 1.54 5.03 -17.07
C LEU A 6 0.13 4.53 -17.40
N THR A 7 -0.71 4.31 -16.40
CA THR A 7 -2.09 3.81 -16.62
C THR A 7 -2.91 4.76 -17.48
N LYS A 8 -2.80 6.07 -17.26
CA LYS A 8 -3.50 7.09 -18.06
C LYS A 8 -2.97 7.07 -19.50
N LEU A 9 -1.65 7.04 -19.66
CA LEU A 9 -1.01 6.98 -20.98
C LEU A 9 -1.44 5.74 -21.78
N LEU A 10 -1.53 4.58 -21.14
CA LEU A 10 -2.01 3.34 -21.77
C LEU A 10 -3.50 3.41 -22.12
N ALA A 11 -4.32 4.01 -21.25
CA ALA A 11 -5.74 4.22 -21.54
C ALA A 11 -5.96 5.07 -22.79
N ASP A 12 -5.19 6.17 -22.92
CA ASP A 12 -5.35 7.13 -24.00
C ASP A 12 -4.78 6.60 -25.35
N ASN A 13 -3.65 5.87 -25.31
CA ASN A 13 -2.90 5.53 -26.53
C ASN A 13 -2.92 4.04 -26.90
N ALA A 14 -3.19 3.14 -25.96
CA ALA A 14 -3.13 1.70 -26.17
C ALA A 14 -4.21 0.93 -25.37
N PRO A 15 -5.51 1.24 -25.53
CA PRO A 15 -6.58 0.66 -24.72
C PRO A 15 -6.68 -0.87 -24.88
N LYS A 16 -6.27 -1.42 -26.04
CA LYS A 16 -6.24 -2.87 -26.29
C LYS A 16 -5.25 -3.64 -25.41
N ALA A 17 -4.28 -2.96 -24.79
CA ALA A 17 -3.30 -3.57 -23.90
C ALA A 17 -3.87 -3.85 -22.49
N MET A 18 -4.99 -3.24 -22.11
CA MET A 18 -5.64 -3.48 -20.82
C MET A 18 -6.86 -4.38 -21.00
N LYS A 19 -6.93 -5.45 -20.22
CA LYS A 19 -8.05 -6.39 -20.21
C LYS A 19 -8.53 -6.59 -18.78
N GLU A 20 -9.82 -6.38 -18.58
CA GLU A 20 -10.49 -6.74 -17.33
C GLU A 20 -11.08 -8.14 -17.50
N GLN A 21 -10.88 -8.98 -16.50
CA GLN A 21 -11.36 -10.35 -16.46
C GLN A 21 -11.90 -10.65 -15.07
N LYS A 22 -12.87 -11.56 -15.00
CA LYS A 22 -13.41 -12.02 -13.72
C LYS A 22 -12.36 -12.86 -13.00
N PHE A 23 -12.47 -12.90 -11.68
CA PHE A 23 -11.56 -13.66 -10.82
C PHE A 23 -11.57 -15.17 -11.16
N GLU A 24 -12.75 -15.69 -11.50
CA GLU A 24 -12.99 -17.09 -11.92
C GLU A 24 -12.14 -17.51 -13.14
N THR A 25 -11.81 -16.56 -14.02
CA THR A 25 -11.02 -16.83 -15.23
C THR A 25 -9.58 -17.25 -14.92
N TYR A 26 -9.09 -16.95 -13.71
CA TYR A 26 -7.73 -17.27 -13.29
C TYR A 26 -7.62 -18.61 -12.52
N PHE A 27 -8.68 -19.41 -12.47
CA PHE A 27 -8.66 -20.71 -11.81
C PHE A 27 -7.50 -21.60 -12.31
N GLY A 28 -6.73 -22.17 -11.39
CA GLY A 28 -5.58 -23.03 -11.69
C GLY A 28 -4.31 -22.30 -12.16
N ARG A 29 -4.35 -20.96 -12.34
CA ARG A 29 -3.17 -20.18 -12.72
C ARG A 29 -2.21 -20.00 -11.54
N LYS A 30 -0.92 -19.97 -11.84
CA LYS A 30 0.14 -19.60 -10.90
C LYS A 30 0.44 -18.11 -11.09
N ILE A 31 0.44 -17.34 -10.00
CA ILE A 31 0.59 -15.88 -10.06
C ILE A 31 1.70 -15.46 -9.11
N ALA A 32 2.66 -14.68 -9.63
CA ALA A 32 3.67 -14.05 -8.80
C ALA A 32 3.12 -12.75 -8.22
N ILE A 33 3.23 -12.59 -6.91
CA ILE A 33 2.76 -11.43 -6.16
C ILE A 33 3.97 -10.76 -5.52
N ASP A 34 4.10 -9.45 -5.71
CA ASP A 34 5.06 -8.63 -4.98
C ASP A 34 4.64 -8.57 -3.50
N ALA A 35 5.44 -9.20 -2.65
CA ALA A 35 5.19 -9.29 -1.22
C ALA A 35 5.47 -7.97 -0.51
N SER A 36 6.55 -7.28 -0.89
CA SER A 36 6.94 -6.02 -0.24
C SER A 36 5.86 -4.97 -0.45
N MET A 37 5.33 -4.86 -1.67
CA MET A 37 4.23 -3.95 -1.99
C MET A 37 2.92 -4.35 -1.30
N SER A 38 2.62 -5.64 -1.23
CA SER A 38 1.42 -6.13 -0.53
C SER A 38 1.43 -5.79 0.97
N ILE A 39 2.57 -5.98 1.64
CA ILE A 39 2.74 -5.64 3.06
C ILE A 39 2.49 -4.15 3.30
N TYR A 40 3.11 -3.27 2.50
CA TYR A 40 2.90 -1.83 2.63
C TYR A 40 1.44 -1.41 2.45
N GLN A 41 0.72 -2.07 1.55
CA GLN A 41 -0.70 -1.80 1.33
C GLN A 41 -1.52 -2.10 2.60
N PHE A 42 -1.25 -3.23 3.28
CA PHE A 42 -1.98 -3.61 4.48
C PHE A 42 -1.69 -2.70 5.67
N LEU A 43 -0.44 -2.26 5.83
CA LEU A 43 -0.06 -1.30 6.88
C LEU A 43 -0.81 0.04 6.73
N ILE A 44 -1.04 0.50 5.49
CA ILE A 44 -1.75 1.77 5.24
C ILE A 44 -3.27 1.63 5.41
N VAL A 45 -3.83 0.48 5.03
CA VAL A 45 -5.29 0.30 4.99
C VAL A 45 -5.88 0.16 6.40
N VAL A 46 -5.21 -0.56 7.30
CA VAL A 46 -5.76 -0.87 8.63
C VAL A 46 -5.74 0.35 9.57
N GLY A 47 -5.00 1.42 9.25
CA GLY A 47 -4.97 2.68 10.01
C GLY A 47 -5.96 3.77 9.56
N ARG A 48 -6.92 3.48 8.68
CA ARG A 48 -7.81 4.50 8.07
C ARG A 48 -9.14 4.75 8.79
N SER A 49 -9.52 3.91 9.76
CA SER A 49 -10.87 3.91 10.33
C SER A 49 -10.88 4.16 11.84
N GLY A 50 -9.95 4.97 12.36
CA GLY A 50 -9.91 5.33 13.78
C GLY A 50 -9.57 4.19 14.75
N THR A 51 -9.45 2.95 14.27
CA THR A 51 -8.88 1.84 15.00
C THR A 51 -7.37 2.00 15.02
N GLU A 52 -6.79 1.99 16.22
CA GLU A 52 -5.35 1.84 16.40
C GLU A 52 -4.83 0.69 15.54
N MET A 53 -3.58 0.81 15.08
CA MET A 53 -2.90 -0.29 14.39
C MET A 53 -3.14 -1.56 15.20
N LEU A 54 -3.61 -2.62 14.53
CA LEU A 54 -3.79 -3.90 15.21
C LEU A 54 -2.44 -4.29 15.79
N THR A 55 -2.37 -4.33 17.11
CA THR A 55 -1.16 -4.60 17.87
C THR A 55 -1.39 -5.80 18.76
N ASN A 56 -0.34 -6.57 19.02
CA ASN A 56 -0.37 -7.55 20.11
C ASN A 56 -0.22 -6.83 21.46
N GLU A 57 -0.28 -7.60 22.55
CA GLU A 57 -0.06 -7.09 23.91
C GLU A 57 1.33 -6.44 24.09
N ALA A 58 2.28 -6.75 23.21
CA ALA A 58 3.63 -6.17 23.17
C ALA A 58 3.74 -4.91 22.28
N GLY A 59 2.65 -4.44 21.66
CA GLY A 59 2.65 -3.26 20.80
C GLY A 59 3.19 -3.47 19.37
N GLU A 60 3.44 -4.72 18.96
CA GLU A 60 3.92 -5.05 17.61
C GLU A 60 2.75 -5.06 16.61
N VAL A 61 2.94 -4.42 15.45
CA VAL A 61 1.89 -4.29 14.43
C VAL A 61 1.61 -5.63 13.75
N THR A 62 0.39 -6.14 13.86
CA THR A 62 -0.06 -7.42 13.29
C THR A 62 -0.88 -7.28 12.00
N SER A 63 -1.20 -6.05 11.59
CA SER A 63 -2.09 -5.75 10.46
C SER A 63 -1.66 -6.37 9.13
N HIS A 64 -0.35 -6.45 8.89
CA HIS A 64 0.20 -7.03 7.68
C HIS A 64 0.03 -8.56 7.63
N LEU A 65 0.09 -9.24 8.79
CA LEU A 65 -0.10 -10.69 8.89
C LEU A 65 -1.55 -11.06 8.59
N GLN A 66 -2.51 -10.37 9.22
CA GLN A 66 -3.93 -10.60 8.96
C GLN A 66 -4.28 -10.32 7.50
N GLY A 67 -3.80 -9.21 6.95
CA GLY A 67 -4.05 -8.83 5.57
C GLY A 67 -3.53 -9.87 4.57
N MET A 68 -2.29 -10.31 4.76
CA MET A 68 -1.67 -11.35 3.93
C MET A 68 -2.38 -12.69 4.07
N PHE A 69 -2.76 -13.08 5.29
CA PHE A 69 -3.48 -14.32 5.55
C PHE A 69 -4.84 -14.34 4.85
N SER A 70 -5.69 -13.35 5.09
CA SER A 70 -7.02 -13.26 4.48
C SER A 70 -6.95 -13.15 2.96
N ARG A 71 -5.99 -12.41 2.40
CA ARG A 71 -5.81 -12.32 0.94
C ARG A 71 -5.39 -13.65 0.33
N THR A 72 -4.47 -14.36 0.99
CA THR A 72 -3.96 -15.64 0.48
C THR A 72 -5.07 -16.70 0.48
N ILE A 73 -5.91 -16.75 1.52
CA ILE A 73 -7.07 -17.65 1.55
C ILE A 73 -7.99 -17.38 0.37
N ARG A 74 -8.37 -16.12 0.12
CA ARG A 74 -9.27 -15.79 -1.01
C ARG A 74 -8.70 -16.16 -2.37
N LEU A 75 -7.39 -16.06 -2.55
CA LEU A 75 -6.71 -16.52 -3.78
C LEU A 75 -6.78 -18.04 -3.91
N LEU A 76 -6.51 -18.77 -2.82
CA LEU A 76 -6.58 -20.23 -2.79
C LEU A 76 -8.00 -20.76 -3.00
N GLU A 77 -9.01 -20.12 -2.41
CA GLU A 77 -10.43 -20.45 -2.60
C GLU A 77 -10.87 -20.30 -4.06
N ALA A 78 -10.30 -19.33 -4.78
CA ALA A 78 -10.51 -19.17 -6.22
C ALA A 78 -9.64 -20.10 -7.08
N GLY A 79 -8.90 -21.03 -6.47
CA GLY A 79 -8.04 -21.98 -7.17
C GLY A 79 -6.78 -21.37 -7.77
N ILE A 80 -6.41 -20.16 -7.38
CA ILE A 80 -5.19 -19.48 -7.80
C ILE A 80 -4.04 -19.94 -6.89
N LYS A 81 -2.86 -20.18 -7.47
CA LYS A 81 -1.65 -20.56 -6.74
C LYS A 81 -0.71 -19.35 -6.61
N PRO A 82 -0.75 -18.59 -5.50
CA PRO A 82 0.10 -17.42 -5.33
C PRO A 82 1.54 -17.81 -5.00
N LEU A 83 2.49 -17.06 -5.56
CA LEU A 83 3.92 -17.10 -5.24
C LEU A 83 4.35 -15.71 -4.80
N TYR A 84 4.63 -15.55 -3.51
CA TYR A 84 5.10 -14.28 -2.97
C TYR A 84 6.59 -14.08 -3.24
N VAL A 85 6.91 -13.00 -3.93
CA VAL A 85 8.29 -12.61 -4.26
C VAL A 85 8.68 -11.44 -3.38
N PHE A 86 9.76 -11.62 -2.62
CA PHE A 86 10.34 -10.56 -1.81
C PHE A 86 11.45 -9.87 -2.57
N ASP A 87 11.51 -8.55 -2.44
CA ASP A 87 12.59 -7.75 -2.99
C ASP A 87 13.93 -8.11 -2.34
N GLY A 88 14.97 -8.22 -3.17
CA GLY A 88 16.35 -8.34 -2.72
C GLY A 88 17.06 -6.98 -2.59
N LYS A 89 18.38 -6.99 -2.70
CA LYS A 89 19.19 -5.77 -2.65
C LYS A 89 18.83 -4.84 -3.83
N PRO A 90 18.52 -3.56 -3.58
CA PRO A 90 18.20 -2.62 -4.66
C PRO A 90 19.44 -2.32 -5.53
N PRO A 91 19.26 -2.10 -6.85
CA PRO A 91 20.35 -1.74 -7.75
C PRO A 91 20.84 -0.30 -7.51
N ASP A 92 22.08 -0.02 -7.92
CA ASP A 92 22.75 1.27 -7.66
C ASP A 92 21.99 2.47 -8.27
N LEU A 93 21.40 2.29 -9.44
CA LEU A 93 20.58 3.31 -10.13
C LEU A 93 19.40 3.80 -9.26
N LYS A 94 18.94 2.98 -8.31
CA LYS A 94 17.80 3.28 -7.44
C LYS A 94 18.20 4.04 -6.18
N LYS A 95 19.50 4.17 -5.87
CA LYS A 95 20.00 4.83 -4.65
C LYS A 95 19.56 6.28 -4.53
N GLN A 96 19.64 7.05 -5.62
CA GLN A 96 19.24 8.47 -5.62
C GLN A 96 17.74 8.64 -5.34
N GLU A 97 16.91 7.79 -5.93
CA GLU A 97 15.46 7.81 -5.70
C GLU A 97 15.11 7.33 -4.28
N LEU A 98 15.85 6.37 -3.73
CA LEU A 98 15.70 5.97 -2.33
C LEU A 98 16.05 7.12 -1.38
N ALA A 99 17.17 7.82 -1.61
CA ALA A 99 17.57 8.98 -0.80
C ALA A 99 16.50 10.08 -0.79
N LYS A 100 15.92 10.41 -1.96
CA LYS A 100 14.81 11.36 -2.07
C LYS A 100 13.57 10.93 -1.28
N ARG A 101 13.34 9.62 -1.14
CA ARG A 101 12.21 9.10 -0.33
C ARG A 101 12.50 9.11 1.14
N TYR A 102 13.75 8.89 1.55
CA TYR A 102 14.15 9.01 2.95
C TYR A 102 14.01 10.45 3.43
N SER A 103 14.47 11.44 2.66
CA SER A 103 14.28 12.86 3.00
C SER A 103 12.78 13.19 3.15
N LYS A 104 11.94 12.83 2.16
CA LYS A 104 10.49 13.08 2.28
C LYS A 104 9.82 12.41 3.48
N ARG A 105 10.36 11.29 3.96
CA ARG A 105 9.87 10.63 5.17
C ARG A 105 10.32 11.38 6.41
N ALA A 106 11.57 11.86 6.45
CA ALA A 106 12.10 12.68 7.53
C ALA A 106 11.33 14.00 7.67
N ASP A 107 11.13 14.72 6.56
CA ASP A 107 10.34 15.96 6.55
C ASP A 107 8.91 15.69 7.07
N ALA A 108 8.29 14.57 6.66
CA ALA A 108 6.95 14.21 7.10
C ALA A 108 6.88 13.69 8.55
N THR A 109 7.98 13.22 9.13
CA THR A 109 8.04 12.89 10.56
C THR A 109 8.22 14.13 11.41
N GLU A 110 9.03 15.09 10.96
CA GLU A 110 9.21 16.39 11.61
C GLU A 110 7.88 17.15 11.64
N ASP A 111 7.19 17.28 10.50
CA ASP A 111 5.84 17.89 10.41
C ASP A 111 4.83 17.24 11.38
N LEU A 112 4.97 15.92 11.61
CA LEU A 112 4.08 15.15 12.47
C LEU A 112 4.41 15.37 13.95
N GLU A 113 5.68 15.44 14.30
CA GLU A 113 6.16 15.77 15.64
C GLU A 113 5.76 17.19 16.02
N GLU A 114 5.97 18.18 15.14
CA GLU A 114 5.50 19.55 15.35
C GLU A 114 3.97 19.62 15.54
N ALA A 115 3.20 18.91 14.74
CA ALA A 115 1.74 18.86 14.88
C ALA A 115 1.31 18.19 16.20
N LYS A 116 2.03 17.16 16.66
CA LYS A 116 1.78 16.52 17.97
C LYS A 116 2.15 17.44 19.13
N GLU A 117 3.27 18.14 19.04
CA GLU A 117 3.74 19.08 20.06
C GLU A 117 2.82 20.30 20.17
N ALA A 118 2.41 20.87 19.04
CA ALA A 118 1.40 21.94 19.01
C ALA A 118 0.08 21.49 19.65
N CYS A 119 -0.34 20.24 19.39
CA CYS A 119 -1.54 19.68 20.00
C CYS A 119 -1.36 19.36 21.50
N ALA A 120 -0.15 19.01 21.95
CA ALA A 120 0.18 18.77 23.35
C ALA A 120 0.27 20.08 24.16
N TYR A 121 0.79 21.16 23.57
CA TYR A 121 0.80 22.49 24.21
C TYR A 121 -0.61 23.08 24.34
N PHE A 122 -1.54 22.69 23.45
CA PHE A 122 -2.93 23.13 23.44
C PHE A 122 -3.89 22.22 24.25
N PHE A 123 -3.38 21.27 25.03
CA PHE A 123 -4.16 20.30 25.82
C PHE A 123 -5.14 20.94 26.85
N LEU A 124 -5.08 22.25 27.07
CA LEU A 124 -6.05 22.99 27.87
C LEU A 124 -7.31 23.47 27.11
N CYS A 125 -7.41 23.27 25.80
CA CYS A 125 -8.57 23.73 25.04
C CYS A 125 -9.11 22.61 24.14
N SER A 126 -10.18 21.97 24.62
CA SER A 126 -11.22 21.26 23.88
C SER A 126 -10.89 20.88 22.43
N LEU A 127 -10.45 19.63 22.21
CA LEU A 127 -10.14 19.07 20.90
C LEU A 127 -11.20 19.45 19.85
N SER A 128 -10.87 20.41 19.01
CA SER A 128 -11.64 20.73 17.82
C SER A 128 -11.41 19.63 16.77
N ALA A 129 -12.43 19.30 15.98
CA ALA A 129 -12.32 18.24 14.97
C ALA A 129 -11.19 18.48 13.94
N GLY A 130 -10.79 19.74 13.73
CA GLY A 130 -9.75 20.12 12.77
C GLY A 130 -8.34 19.64 13.12
N ASP A 131 -8.00 19.55 14.40
CA ASP A 131 -6.64 19.17 14.84
C ASP A 131 -6.41 17.65 14.70
N LYS A 132 -7.45 16.86 14.93
CA LYS A 132 -7.43 15.40 14.70
C LYS A 132 -7.23 15.06 13.22
N GLU A 133 -7.88 15.79 12.34
CA GLU A 133 -7.75 15.61 10.88
C GLU A 133 -6.34 15.95 10.38
N ALA A 134 -5.71 16.98 10.96
CA ALA A 134 -4.34 17.36 10.63
C ALA A 134 -3.35 16.26 11.04
N ILE A 135 -3.41 15.77 12.27
CA ILE A 135 -2.55 14.69 12.78
C ILE A 135 -2.72 13.42 11.94
N GLU A 136 -3.95 13.06 11.60
CA GLU A 136 -4.24 11.90 10.77
C GLU A 136 -3.68 12.07 9.34
N LYS A 137 -3.75 13.28 8.79
CA LYS A 137 -3.19 13.62 7.47
C LYS A 137 -1.66 13.52 7.45
N TYR A 138 -0.95 13.98 8.49
CA TYR A 138 0.50 13.88 8.59
C TYR A 138 0.95 12.43 8.82
N SER A 139 0.28 11.69 9.72
CA SER A 139 0.48 10.25 9.92
C SER A 139 0.34 9.45 8.61
N LYS A 140 -0.69 9.75 7.81
CA LYS A 140 -0.90 9.12 6.50
C LYS A 140 0.22 9.44 5.50
N ARG A 141 0.92 10.57 5.62
CA ARG A 141 2.03 10.94 4.70
C ARG A 141 3.31 10.18 5.00
N THR A 142 3.60 9.89 6.26
CA THR A 142 4.81 9.15 6.68
C THR A 142 4.89 7.76 6.02
N VAL A 143 3.74 7.10 5.88
CA VAL A 143 3.63 5.77 5.27
C VAL A 143 3.25 5.79 3.79
N LYS A 144 3.04 6.97 3.17
CA LYS A 144 2.52 7.09 1.80
C LYS A 144 3.52 6.66 0.74
N VAL A 145 3.22 5.56 0.04
CA VAL A 145 4.00 5.08 -1.10
C VAL A 145 3.37 5.55 -2.42
N GLY A 146 3.62 6.81 -2.81
CA GLY A 146 3.24 7.37 -4.13
C GLY A 146 1.72 7.49 -4.38
N SER A 147 1.29 8.54 -5.06
CA SER A 147 -0.13 8.93 -5.15
C SER A 147 -1.05 8.01 -5.99
N LEU A 148 -0.52 7.05 -6.74
CA LEU A 148 -1.30 6.36 -7.80
C LEU A 148 -2.04 5.09 -7.35
N THR A 149 -1.77 4.56 -6.16
CA THR A 149 -2.48 3.38 -5.60
C THR A 149 -3.77 3.75 -4.85
N TYR A 150 -3.99 5.04 -4.60
CA TYR A 150 -4.97 5.53 -3.61
C TYR A 150 -6.44 5.48 -4.06
N LEU A 151 -6.73 5.56 -5.35
CA LEU A 151 -8.12 5.52 -5.86
C LEU A 151 -8.58 4.10 -6.21
N PHE A 152 -7.64 3.18 -6.47
CA PHE A 152 -7.93 1.77 -6.72
C PHE A 152 -8.32 1.01 -5.44
N LEU A 153 -7.99 1.53 -4.26
CA LEU A 153 -8.14 0.78 -3.00
C LEU A 153 -9.57 0.72 -2.43
N LEU A 154 -10.44 1.70 -2.72
CA LEU A 154 -11.84 1.67 -2.24
C LEU A 154 -12.83 1.02 -3.22
N CYS A 155 -12.57 1.10 -4.52
CA CYS A 155 -13.46 0.49 -5.53
C CYS A 155 -12.93 -0.87 -6.04
N CYS A 156 -11.64 -1.17 -5.86
CA CYS A 156 -10.98 -2.31 -6.47
C CYS A 156 -10.41 -3.32 -5.46
N GLN A 157 -11.10 -3.50 -4.33
CA GLN A 157 -10.94 -4.72 -3.51
C GLN A 157 -11.34 -6.00 -4.27
N MET A 158 -11.87 -5.87 -5.50
CA MET A 158 -12.29 -7.00 -6.31
C MET A 158 -11.44 -7.23 -7.59
N TRP A 159 -10.86 -6.22 -8.26
CA TRP A 159 -10.71 -6.33 -9.73
C TRP A 159 -9.36 -6.01 -10.40
N PHE A 160 -8.30 -5.61 -9.71
CA PHE A 160 -7.00 -5.41 -10.37
C PHE A 160 -5.89 -6.21 -9.71
N MET A 161 -5.75 -7.45 -10.17
CA MET A 161 -4.49 -8.17 -10.09
C MET A 161 -3.82 -8.00 -11.44
N ILE A 162 -2.72 -7.23 -11.49
CA ILE A 162 -1.79 -7.29 -12.62
C ILE A 162 -1.15 -8.67 -12.53
N VAL A 163 -1.74 -9.64 -13.22
CA VAL A 163 -1.19 -10.98 -13.34
C VAL A 163 0.01 -10.86 -14.28
N VAL A 164 1.22 -10.85 -13.71
CA VAL A 164 2.40 -11.21 -14.48
C VAL A 164 2.27 -12.71 -14.72
N GLU A 165 1.80 -13.04 -15.92
CA GLU A 165 1.66 -14.41 -16.38
C GLU A 165 3.07 -15.01 -16.44
N CYS A 166 3.41 -15.80 -15.43
CA CYS A 166 4.66 -16.56 -15.41
C CYS A 166 4.44 -17.79 -16.31
N ASP A 167 4.31 -17.54 -17.61
CA ASP A 167 4.34 -18.62 -18.59
C ASP A 167 5.74 -19.24 -18.56
N LYS A 168 5.74 -20.56 -18.48
CA LYS A 168 6.91 -21.44 -18.37
C LYS A 168 7.99 -21.01 -19.37
N ALA A 169 9.04 -20.36 -18.88
CA ALA A 169 10.36 -20.59 -19.44
C ALA A 169 10.70 -22.05 -19.09
N ALA A 170 10.79 -22.86 -20.14
CA ALA A 170 11.16 -24.27 -20.09
C ALA A 170 12.51 -24.49 -19.40
#